data_AF-A0A926CZZ5-F1
#
_entry.id   AF-A0A926CZZ5-F1
#
_cell.length_a   1.000
_cell.length_b   1.000
_cell.length_c   1.000
_cell.angle_alpha   90.00
_cell.angle_beta   90.00
_cell.angle_gamma   90.00
#
_symmetry.space_group_name_H-M   'P 1'
#
loop_
_entity.id
_entity.type
_entity.pdbx_description
1 polymer ?
#
loop_
_entity_poly.entity_id
_entity_poly.type
_entity_poly.pdbx_seq_one_letter_code
_entity_poly.pdbx_strand_id
1 'polypeptide(L)'
;MKNIHWALNRNGWTLEDLLFLKYEQCQIVYASLPAPKPDELNGEYSGHTLIYMQPVMLQKPYEFLGKAFRPNPIKEGAQGDGYIIWRVNGAIVRNNQFGWAIGPSGIDGKPALIMDWQYFAEDAVQNYGIDEVRRAAPGLYLCTTVNKQPTDTEPIAGRVNYWLMCDRRSDWIGPDHEYPLR
;
A
#
# COMPACT_ATOMS: atom_id res chain seq x y z
N MET A 1 -6.76 15.17 23.60
CA MET A 1 -6.40 15.39 22.18
C MET A 1 -5.08 16.13 22.13
N LYS A 2 -3.97 15.42 21.83
CA LYS A 2 -2.63 16.03 21.77
C LYS A 2 -2.44 16.70 20.41
N ASN A 3 -1.87 17.90 20.41
CA ASN A 3 -1.53 18.78 19.28
C ASN A 3 -1.40 18.07 17.92
N ILE A 4 -2.45 18.14 17.09
CA ILE A 4 -2.44 17.71 15.67
C ILE A 4 -2.01 18.82 14.72
N HIS A 5 -1.82 20.04 15.23
CA HIS A 5 -1.51 21.24 14.44
C HIS A 5 -0.22 21.13 13.60
N TRP A 6 0.76 20.32 14.04
CA TRP A 6 2.01 20.12 13.32
C TRP A 6 1.83 19.33 12.00
N ALA A 7 0.84 18.43 11.95
CA ALA A 7 0.56 17.62 10.76
C ALA A 7 -0.29 18.39 9.73
N LEU A 8 -1.21 19.24 10.19
CA LEU A 8 -2.16 19.97 9.33
C LEU A 8 -1.57 21.22 8.67
N ASN A 9 -0.54 21.83 9.26
CA ASN A 9 0.05 23.09 8.78
C ASN A 9 1.40 22.90 8.06
N ARG A 10 1.72 21.67 7.65
CA ARG A 10 3.03 21.34 7.08
C ARG A 10 3.07 21.56 5.56
N ASN A 11 4.08 22.30 5.08
CA ASN A 11 4.36 22.46 3.64
C ASN A 11 5.09 21.24 3.06
N GLY A 12 4.39 20.11 3.02
CA GLY A 12 4.88 18.86 2.42
C GLY A 12 5.60 17.92 3.39
N TRP A 13 5.52 16.62 3.08
CA TRP A 13 6.16 15.53 3.80
C TRP A 13 7.41 15.06 3.07
N THR A 14 8.45 14.70 3.83
CA THR A 14 9.61 13.96 3.30
C THR A 14 9.54 12.49 3.69
N LEU A 15 10.33 11.64 3.03
CA LEU A 15 10.45 10.22 3.39
C LEU A 15 10.91 10.05 4.85
N GLU A 16 11.91 10.84 5.27
CA GLU A 16 12.44 10.80 6.63
C GLU A 16 11.37 11.15 7.65
N ASP A 17 10.56 12.19 7.40
CA ASP A 17 9.46 12.55 8.30
C ASP A 17 8.49 11.39 8.54
N LEU A 18 8.16 10.64 7.47
CA LEU A 18 7.19 9.56 7.53
C LEU A 18 7.78 8.29 8.13
N LEU A 19 9.06 7.97 7.87
CA LEU A 19 9.72 6.76 8.38
C LEU A 19 9.73 6.65 9.91
N PHE A 20 9.79 7.80 10.59
CA PHE A 20 9.88 7.90 12.05
C PHE A 20 8.52 8.09 12.73
N LEU A 21 7.40 8.14 11.98
CA LEU A 21 6.08 8.22 12.59
C LEU A 21 5.79 6.97 13.43
N LYS A 22 5.22 7.18 14.60
CA LYS A 22 4.59 6.12 15.40
C LYS A 22 3.20 5.80 14.86
N TYR A 23 2.68 4.64 15.23
CA TYR A 23 1.36 4.16 14.80
C TYR A 23 0.25 5.22 14.91
N GLU A 24 0.09 5.86 16.08
CA GLU A 24 -0.96 6.86 16.29
C GLU A 24 -0.76 8.12 15.44
N GLN A 25 0.50 8.47 15.17
CA GLN A 25 0.82 9.59 14.28
C GLN A 25 0.50 9.24 12.82
N CYS A 26 0.71 8.00 12.40
CA CYS A 26 0.34 7.54 11.07
C CYS A 26 -1.17 7.68 10.84
N GLN A 27 -2.01 7.34 11.82
CA GLN A 27 -3.46 7.53 11.74
C GLN A 27 -3.83 9.00 11.50
N ILE A 28 -3.24 9.91 12.27
CA ILE A 28 -3.49 11.36 12.15
C ILE A 28 -3.03 11.88 10.79
N VAL A 29 -1.81 11.50 10.38
CA VAL A 29 -1.23 11.95 9.11
C VAL A 29 -2.06 11.40 7.95
N TYR A 30 -2.31 10.09 7.91
CA TYR A 30 -3.11 9.44 6.86
C TYR A 30 -4.49 10.11 6.70
N ALA A 31 -5.18 10.40 7.80
CA ALA A 31 -6.49 11.07 7.79
C ALA A 31 -6.45 12.49 7.20
N SER A 32 -5.28 13.14 7.16
CA SER A 32 -5.09 14.49 6.61
C SER A 32 -4.69 14.51 5.13
N LEU A 33 -4.23 13.39 4.58
CA LEU A 33 -3.71 13.33 3.23
C LEU A 33 -4.83 13.19 2.18
N PRO A 34 -4.65 13.75 0.97
CA PRO A 34 -5.54 13.48 -0.15
C PRO A 34 -5.28 12.11 -0.78
N ALA A 35 -6.26 11.59 -1.52
CA ALA A 35 -6.03 10.52 -2.48
C ALA A 35 -5.00 10.96 -3.55
N PRO A 36 -4.22 10.03 -4.11
CA PRO A 36 -3.46 10.30 -5.32
C PRO A 36 -4.41 10.54 -6.51
N LYS A 37 -3.92 11.22 -7.54
CA LYS A 37 -4.55 11.29 -8.85
C LYS A 37 -4.31 9.98 -9.61
N PRO A 38 -5.27 9.49 -10.41
CA PRO A 38 -5.09 8.24 -11.16
C PRO A 38 -3.85 8.20 -12.07
N ASP A 39 -3.41 9.34 -12.60
CA ASP A 39 -2.30 9.45 -13.53
C ASP A 39 -0.91 9.58 -12.87
N GLU A 40 -0.84 9.85 -11.55
CA GLU A 40 0.45 10.02 -10.87
C GLU A 40 1.09 8.68 -10.47
N LEU A 41 0.28 7.64 -10.27
CA LEU A 41 0.74 6.28 -9.94
C LEU A 41 0.80 5.43 -11.22
N ASN A 42 1.81 5.67 -12.05
CA ASN A 42 2.11 4.83 -13.20
C ASN A 42 3.60 4.42 -13.20
N GLY A 43 3.90 3.16 -12.90
CA GLY A 43 5.26 2.62 -12.81
C GLY A 43 5.50 1.79 -11.55
N GLU A 44 6.76 1.39 -11.35
CA GLU A 44 7.22 0.67 -10.16
C GLU A 44 7.72 1.63 -9.09
N TYR A 45 7.28 1.45 -7.84
CA TYR A 45 7.65 2.28 -6.69
C TYR A 45 8.36 1.46 -5.62
N SER A 46 9.31 2.08 -4.93
CA SER A 46 10.00 1.50 -3.77
C SER A 46 9.07 1.41 -2.57
N GLY A 47 9.00 0.24 -1.94
CA GLY A 47 8.26 0.01 -0.71
C GLY A 47 9.16 0.12 0.52
N HIS A 48 8.70 0.82 1.56
CA HIS A 48 9.41 0.92 2.83
C HIS A 48 8.50 0.60 4.00
N THR A 49 8.97 -0.24 4.90
CA THR A 49 8.35 -0.46 6.21
C THR A 49 8.76 0.67 7.15
N LEU A 50 7.81 1.22 7.93
CA LEU A 50 8.14 2.19 8.97
C LEU A 50 9.05 1.55 10.03
N ILE A 51 9.89 2.37 10.67
CA ILE A 51 10.93 1.88 11.59
C ILE A 51 10.33 1.04 12.73
N TYR A 52 9.16 1.40 13.25
CA TYR A 52 8.51 0.63 14.31
C TYR A 52 8.02 -0.76 13.86
N MET A 53 7.92 -1.01 12.56
CA MET A 53 7.48 -2.28 11.96
C MET A 53 8.62 -3.13 11.40
N GLN A 54 9.83 -2.58 11.23
CA GLN A 54 10.97 -3.31 10.67
C GLN A 54 11.31 -4.63 11.38
N PRO A 55 11.26 -4.73 12.73
CA PRO A 55 11.54 -6.00 13.42
C PRO A 55 10.59 -7.15 13.07
N VAL A 56 9.39 -6.83 12.56
CA VAL A 56 8.34 -7.81 12.24
C VAL A 56 8.39 -8.26 10.77
N MET A 57 8.84 -7.38 9.87
CA MET A 57 8.74 -7.55 8.41
C MET A 57 10.01 -8.09 7.74
N LEU A 58 11.15 -8.14 8.45
CA LEU A 58 12.39 -8.71 7.95
C LEU A 58 12.38 -10.25 8.09
N GLN A 59 11.58 -10.92 7.28
CA GLN A 59 11.51 -12.38 7.25
C GLN A 59 12.23 -12.93 6.01
N LYS A 60 13.46 -13.43 6.18
CA LYS A 60 14.09 -14.21 5.12
C LYS A 60 13.24 -15.47 4.86
N PRO A 61 13.00 -15.87 3.60
CA PRO A 61 13.69 -15.46 2.37
C PRO A 61 13.01 -14.36 1.54
N TYR A 62 11.98 -13.68 2.05
CA TYR A 62 11.15 -12.73 1.31
C TYR A 62 11.39 -11.28 1.74
N GLU A 63 11.73 -10.42 0.79
CA GLU A 63 11.89 -8.97 1.05
C GLU A 63 10.92 -8.20 0.16
N PHE A 64 10.04 -7.41 0.77
CA PHE A 64 9.14 -6.51 0.07
C PHE A 64 9.96 -5.37 -0.56
N LEU A 65 9.94 -5.26 -1.88
CA LEU A 65 10.64 -4.21 -2.61
C LEU A 65 9.74 -3.05 -3.00
N GLY A 66 8.42 -3.27 -3.06
CA GLY A 66 7.44 -2.26 -3.41
C GLY A 66 6.29 -2.80 -4.25
N LYS A 67 5.62 -1.90 -4.98
CA LYS A 67 4.47 -2.24 -5.82
C LYS A 67 4.51 -1.44 -7.13
N ALA A 68 3.82 -1.96 -8.14
CA ALA A 68 3.63 -1.30 -9.41
C ALA A 68 2.17 -0.95 -9.64
N PHE A 69 1.94 0.13 -10.38
CA PHE A 69 0.60 0.61 -10.75
C PHE A 69 0.59 1.00 -12.23
N ARG A 70 -0.53 0.78 -12.89
CA ARG A 70 -0.79 1.25 -14.25
C ARG A 70 -2.26 1.62 -14.41
N PRO A 71 -2.58 2.80 -14.99
CA PRO A 71 -3.93 3.12 -15.44
C PRO A 71 -4.32 2.21 -16.61
N ASN A 72 -5.07 1.16 -16.29
CA ASN A 72 -5.53 0.14 -17.24
C ASN A 72 -6.82 -0.50 -16.71
N PRO A 73 -8.00 0.02 -17.08
CA PRO A 73 -9.27 -0.54 -16.63
C PRO A 73 -9.44 -2.00 -17.08
N ILE A 74 -9.25 -2.95 -16.16
CA ILE A 74 -9.28 -4.40 -16.43
C ILE A 74 -10.67 -5.02 -16.32
N LYS A 75 -11.55 -4.45 -15.49
CA LYS A 75 -12.93 -4.89 -15.21
C LYS A 75 -13.75 -3.68 -14.74
N GLU A 76 -15.07 -3.80 -14.73
CA GLU A 76 -15.95 -2.77 -14.17
C GLU A 76 -15.54 -2.41 -12.72
N GLY A 77 -15.55 -1.11 -12.43
CA GLY A 77 -15.13 -0.57 -11.14
C GLY A 77 -13.62 -0.39 -10.95
N ALA A 78 -12.76 -1.04 -11.74
CA ALA A 78 -11.31 -0.82 -11.69
C ALA A 78 -10.88 0.33 -12.60
N GLN A 79 -10.09 1.26 -12.07
CA GLN A 79 -9.43 2.32 -12.84
C GLN A 79 -8.04 1.88 -13.35
N GLY A 80 -7.43 0.88 -12.71
CA GLY A 80 -6.19 0.30 -13.17
C GLY A 80 -5.82 -1.02 -12.51
N ASP A 81 -4.61 -1.49 -12.82
CA ASP A 81 -4.03 -2.71 -12.28
C ASP A 81 -2.64 -2.47 -11.66
N GLY A 82 -2.18 -3.45 -10.89
CA GLY A 82 -0.91 -3.43 -10.18
C GLY A 82 -0.43 -4.80 -9.76
N TYR A 83 0.80 -4.87 -9.24
CA TYR A 83 1.41 -6.08 -8.67
C TYR A 83 2.40 -5.72 -7.56
N ILE A 84 2.78 -6.71 -6.75
CA ILE A 84 3.84 -6.60 -5.76
C ILE A 84 5.20 -6.97 -6.36
N ILE A 85 6.24 -6.27 -5.92
CA ILE A 85 7.63 -6.56 -6.24
C ILE A 85 8.30 -7.12 -4.98
N TRP A 86 8.83 -8.32 -5.09
CA TRP A 86 9.56 -9.01 -4.02
C TRP A 86 10.99 -9.27 -4.45
N ARG A 87 11.87 -9.45 -3.46
CA ARG A 87 13.10 -10.22 -3.61
C ARG A 87 12.92 -11.55 -2.89
N VAL A 88 13.08 -12.64 -3.63
CA VAL A 88 12.95 -14.01 -3.15
C VAL A 88 14.23 -14.75 -3.49
N ASN A 89 14.96 -15.23 -2.49
CA ASN A 89 16.25 -15.92 -2.70
C ASN A 89 17.24 -15.15 -3.61
N GLY A 90 17.20 -13.81 -3.56
CA GLY A 90 18.05 -12.93 -4.38
C GLY A 90 17.48 -12.57 -5.77
N ALA A 91 16.44 -13.27 -6.25
CA ALA A 91 15.76 -12.95 -7.50
C ALA A 91 14.63 -11.93 -7.26
N ILE A 92 14.41 -11.03 -8.22
CA ILE A 92 13.23 -10.14 -8.21
C ILE A 92 12.04 -10.93 -8.77
N VAL A 93 10.91 -10.90 -8.06
CA VAL A 93 9.65 -11.55 -8.46
C VAL A 93 8.53 -10.51 -8.47
N ARG A 94 7.76 -10.47 -9.55
CA ARG A 94 6.59 -9.60 -9.75
C ARG A 94 5.32 -10.44 -9.81
N ASN A 95 4.55 -10.43 -8.74
CA ASN A 95 3.36 -11.29 -8.62
C ASN A 95 2.28 -10.63 -7.75
N ASN A 96 1.24 -11.39 -7.42
CA ASN A 96 0.07 -10.93 -6.68
C ASN A 96 -0.53 -9.69 -7.37
N GLN A 97 -1.24 -9.92 -8.48
CA GLN A 97 -1.89 -8.82 -9.17
C GLN A 97 -3.12 -8.32 -8.39
N PHE A 98 -3.39 -7.02 -8.51
CA PHE A 98 -4.55 -6.38 -7.92
C PHE A 98 -5.16 -5.37 -8.89
N GLY A 99 -6.48 -5.15 -8.77
CA GLY A 99 -7.14 -4.00 -9.37
C GLY A 99 -7.11 -2.82 -8.41
N TRP A 100 -7.19 -1.60 -8.91
CA TRP A 100 -7.29 -0.41 -8.06
C TRP A 100 -8.28 0.62 -8.60
N ALA A 101 -8.84 1.41 -7.68
CA ALA A 101 -9.68 2.57 -7.97
C ALA A 101 -9.60 3.61 -6.85
N ILE A 102 -9.84 4.89 -7.16
CA ILE A 102 -10.09 5.89 -6.13
C ILE A 102 -11.49 5.67 -5.56
N GLY A 103 -11.57 5.45 -4.25
CA GLY A 103 -12.81 5.17 -3.53
C GLY A 103 -12.77 5.65 -2.08
N PRO A 104 -13.87 5.49 -1.33
CA PRO A 104 -13.89 5.82 0.09
C PRO A 104 -13.00 4.85 0.88
N SER A 105 -12.12 5.41 1.72
CA SER A 105 -11.32 4.65 2.68
C SER A 105 -12.21 3.94 3.69
N GLY A 106 -11.89 2.69 4.02
CA GLY A 106 -12.51 1.95 5.11
C GLY A 106 -12.14 2.46 6.51
N ILE A 107 -11.16 3.35 6.63
CA ILE A 107 -10.69 3.91 7.90
C ILE A 107 -11.48 5.16 8.29
N ASP A 108 -11.67 6.10 7.36
CA ASP A 108 -12.28 7.42 7.65
C ASP A 108 -13.31 7.89 6.60
N GLY A 109 -13.62 7.06 5.60
CA GLY A 109 -14.58 7.37 4.53
C GLY A 109 -14.10 8.38 3.50
N LYS A 110 -12.94 9.02 3.67
CA LYS A 110 -12.42 10.00 2.70
C LYS A 110 -11.75 9.29 1.52
N PRO A 111 -11.60 9.96 0.36
CA PRO A 111 -10.96 9.36 -0.80
C PRO A 111 -9.56 8.80 -0.52
N ALA A 112 -9.28 7.61 -1.02
CA ALA A 112 -7.97 6.97 -1.11
C ALA A 112 -7.92 6.13 -2.39
N LEU A 113 -6.72 5.77 -2.87
CA LEU A 113 -6.62 4.68 -3.84
C LEU A 113 -6.76 3.36 -3.09
N ILE A 114 -7.72 2.56 -3.50
CA ILE A 114 -8.06 1.27 -2.91
C ILE A 114 -7.52 0.17 -3.82
N MET A 115 -6.72 -0.74 -3.29
CA MET A 115 -6.27 -1.95 -3.98
C MET A 115 -7.14 -3.13 -3.57
N ASP A 116 -7.74 -3.79 -4.55
CA ASP A 116 -8.50 -5.02 -4.34
C ASP A 116 -7.93 -6.18 -5.15
N TRP A 117 -7.50 -7.21 -4.42
CA TRP A 117 -6.92 -8.44 -4.94
C TRP A 117 -7.99 -9.35 -5.58
N GLN A 118 -9.26 -9.17 -5.24
CA GLN A 118 -10.36 -9.97 -5.77
C GLN A 118 -10.53 -9.84 -7.29
N TYR A 119 -9.99 -8.78 -7.90
CA TYR A 119 -9.98 -8.64 -9.37
C TYR A 119 -9.21 -9.76 -10.08
N PHE A 120 -8.27 -10.43 -9.41
CA PHE A 120 -7.42 -11.48 -9.96
C PHE A 120 -7.47 -12.80 -9.17
N ALA A 121 -8.40 -12.94 -8.22
CA ALA A 121 -8.61 -14.20 -7.50
C ALA A 121 -9.44 -15.16 -8.37
N GLU A 122 -8.89 -16.33 -8.73
CA GLU A 122 -9.60 -17.29 -9.59
C GLU A 122 -10.53 -18.24 -8.83
N ASP A 123 -10.29 -18.54 -7.56
CA ASP A 123 -11.22 -19.27 -6.69
C ASP A 123 -10.84 -19.03 -5.21
N ALA A 124 -11.84 -19.14 -4.34
CA ALA A 124 -11.89 -18.61 -2.98
C ALA A 124 -10.70 -18.88 -2.04
N VAL A 125 -10.58 -17.97 -1.06
CA VAL A 125 -9.75 -18.02 0.17
C VAL A 125 -8.31 -17.52 0.04
N GLN A 126 -8.15 -16.26 -0.36
CA GLN A 126 -7.03 -15.48 0.16
C GLN A 126 -7.56 -14.23 0.86
N ASN A 127 -7.39 -14.21 2.19
CA ASN A 127 -7.66 -13.09 3.08
C ASN A 127 -6.67 -11.95 2.82
N TYR A 128 -6.56 -11.48 1.58
CA TYR A 128 -5.79 -10.28 1.33
C TYR A 128 -6.57 -9.10 1.94
N GLY A 129 -5.90 -8.36 2.83
CA GLY A 129 -6.39 -7.07 3.28
C GLY A 129 -6.61 -6.13 2.09
N ILE A 130 -7.46 -5.13 2.29
CA ILE A 130 -7.56 -3.99 1.37
C ILE A 130 -6.36 -3.11 1.66
N ASP A 131 -5.52 -2.87 0.65
CA ASP A 131 -4.53 -1.83 0.79
C ASP A 131 -5.13 -0.49 0.36
N GLU A 132 -4.78 0.58 1.07
CA GLU A 132 -5.18 1.94 0.70
C GLU A 132 -3.96 2.86 0.63
N VAL A 133 -4.02 3.85 -0.25
CA VAL A 133 -2.91 4.78 -0.50
C VAL A 133 -3.40 6.23 -0.48
N ARG A 134 -2.64 7.06 0.23
CA ARG A 134 -2.78 8.52 0.19
C ARG A 134 -1.46 9.22 -0.07
N ARG A 135 -1.55 10.37 -0.72
CA ARG A 135 -0.40 11.13 -1.22
C ARG A 135 0.10 12.09 -0.15
N ALA A 136 1.33 11.88 0.31
CA ALA A 136 1.99 12.75 1.27
C ALA A 136 2.74 13.89 0.56
N ALA A 137 3.38 13.61 -0.56
CA ALA A 137 4.01 14.57 -1.47
C ALA A 137 4.05 13.97 -2.90
N PRO A 138 4.38 14.73 -3.96
CA PRO A 138 4.59 14.15 -5.29
C PRO A 138 5.62 13.01 -5.22
N GLY A 139 5.22 11.80 -5.64
CA GLY A 139 6.07 10.62 -5.60
C GLY A 139 6.31 10.02 -4.20
N LEU A 140 5.59 10.47 -3.17
CA LEU A 140 5.67 9.93 -1.80
C LEU A 140 4.27 9.66 -1.24
N TYR A 141 4.03 8.43 -0.82
CA TYR A 141 2.72 7.96 -0.40
C TYR A 141 2.79 7.25 0.95
N LEU A 142 1.80 7.53 1.79
CA LEU A 142 1.54 6.77 3.02
C LEU A 142 0.43 5.77 2.71
N CYS A 143 0.73 4.51 2.98
CA CYS A 143 -0.10 3.38 2.63
C CYS A 143 -0.51 2.62 3.89
N THR A 144 -1.58 1.86 3.76
CA THR A 144 -2.11 1.04 4.84
C THR A 144 -2.63 -0.28 4.31
N THR A 145 -2.60 -1.32 5.13
CA THR A 145 -3.32 -2.57 4.92
C THR A 145 -4.43 -2.70 5.96
N VAL A 146 -5.68 -2.80 5.50
CA VAL A 146 -6.88 -3.03 6.30
C VAL A 146 -7.30 -4.49 6.14
N ASN A 147 -7.12 -5.30 7.18
CA ASN A 147 -7.53 -6.70 7.15
C ASN A 147 -9.05 -6.82 6.98
N LYS A 148 -9.52 -7.60 5.99
CA LYS A 148 -10.96 -7.77 5.70
C LYS A 148 -11.71 -8.47 6.86
N GLN A 149 -11.08 -9.30 7.70
CA GLN A 149 -11.68 -9.90 8.92
C GLN A 149 -10.63 -10.29 9.98
N PRO A 150 -10.96 -10.29 11.30
CA PRO A 150 -10.22 -11.05 12.31
C PRO A 150 -10.27 -12.55 12.01
N THR A 151 -9.20 -13.29 12.33
CA THR A 151 -9.22 -14.76 12.39
C THR A 151 -9.07 -15.22 13.84
N ASP A 152 -9.47 -16.45 14.16
CA ASP A 152 -9.35 -17.01 15.53
C ASP A 152 -7.90 -17.05 16.04
N THR A 153 -6.92 -17.08 15.12
CA THR A 153 -5.48 -17.05 15.41
C THR A 153 -4.89 -15.63 15.48
N GLU A 154 -5.58 -14.63 14.93
CA GLU A 154 -5.22 -13.21 15.00
C GLU A 154 -6.41 -12.41 15.53
N PRO A 155 -6.59 -12.36 16.86
CA PRO A 155 -7.80 -11.84 17.50
C PRO A 155 -7.99 -10.33 17.34
N ILE A 156 -7.14 -9.65 16.58
CA ILE A 156 -7.22 -8.21 16.35
C ILE A 156 -7.85 -7.96 14.99
N ALA A 157 -9.18 -7.93 14.98
CA ALA A 157 -9.87 -7.06 14.04
C ALA A 157 -9.33 -5.63 14.26
N GLY A 158 -8.83 -4.97 13.21
CA GLY A 158 -8.62 -3.52 13.27
C GLY A 158 -7.24 -2.99 13.68
N ARG A 159 -6.14 -3.74 13.53
CA ARG A 159 -4.81 -3.11 13.44
C ARG A 159 -4.49 -2.77 12.00
N VAL A 160 -4.33 -1.47 11.76
CA VAL A 160 -4.05 -0.86 10.46
C VAL A 160 -2.54 -0.78 10.31
N ASN A 161 -1.94 -1.63 9.48
CA ASN A 161 -0.49 -1.60 9.29
C ASN A 161 -0.13 -0.51 8.27
N TYR A 162 0.77 0.39 8.64
CA TYR A 162 1.25 1.44 7.75
C TYR A 162 2.57 1.05 7.08
N TRP A 163 2.74 1.49 5.85
CA TRP A 163 3.94 1.35 5.03
C TRP A 163 4.01 2.52 4.05
N LEU A 164 5.13 2.66 3.35
CA LEU A 164 5.39 3.79 2.46
C LEU A 164 5.67 3.32 1.04
N MET A 165 5.27 4.15 0.08
CA MET A 165 5.78 4.08 -1.29
C MET A 165 6.49 5.37 -1.65
N CYS A 166 7.68 5.27 -2.23
CA CYS A 166 8.40 6.40 -2.79
C CYS A 166 9.24 5.98 -3.98
N ASP A 167 9.96 6.93 -4.59
CA ASP A 167 10.97 6.69 -5.61
C ASP A 167 10.50 5.78 -6.74
N ARG A 168 9.89 6.38 -7.78
CA ARG A 168 9.58 5.66 -9.01
C ARG A 168 10.88 5.07 -9.56
N ARG A 169 10.98 3.75 -9.54
CA ARG A 169 12.18 2.98 -9.95
C ARG A 169 12.24 2.77 -11.45
N SER A 170 11.08 2.55 -12.07
CA SER A 170 10.97 2.30 -13.51
C SER A 170 9.56 2.58 -14.01
N ASP A 171 9.41 2.54 -15.32
CA ASP A 171 8.12 2.32 -15.96
C ASP A 171 7.56 0.93 -15.58
N TRP A 172 6.29 0.69 -15.91
CA TRP A 172 5.64 -0.60 -15.75
C TRP A 172 6.38 -1.68 -16.54
N ILE A 173 6.82 -2.74 -15.88
CA ILE A 173 7.44 -3.92 -16.52
C ILE A 173 6.38 -4.98 -16.82
N GLY A 174 5.61 -5.36 -15.79
CA GLY A 174 4.55 -6.37 -15.86
C GLY A 174 4.79 -7.50 -14.87
N PRO A 175 3.75 -8.24 -14.48
CA PRO A 175 3.89 -9.42 -13.63
C PRO A 175 4.67 -10.53 -14.37
N ASP A 176 5.49 -11.31 -13.67
CA ASP A 176 6.38 -12.32 -14.27
C ASP A 176 5.64 -13.59 -14.73
N HIS A 177 4.30 -13.63 -14.63
CA HIS A 177 3.44 -14.79 -14.92
C HIS A 177 3.84 -16.09 -14.17
N GLU A 178 3.72 -16.08 -12.84
CA GLU A 178 3.50 -17.30 -12.04
C GLU A 178 2.47 -17.02 -10.94
N TYR A 179 1.44 -17.89 -10.86
CA TYR A 179 0.47 -17.99 -9.77
C TYR A 179 1.18 -18.05 -8.40
N PRO A 180 0.52 -17.64 -7.30
CA PRO A 180 1.22 -17.22 -6.07
C PRO A 180 2.24 -18.25 -5.61
N LEU A 181 3.38 -17.75 -5.12
CA LEU A 181 4.39 -18.52 -4.38
C LEU A 181 3.64 -19.41 -3.38
N ARG A 182 3.57 -20.71 -3.67
CA ARG A 182 2.98 -21.73 -2.78
C ARG A 182 3.93 -22.04 -1.64
#